data_AF-A0A953M5M3-F1
#
_entry.id   AF-A0A953M5M3-F1
#
_cell.length_a   1.000
_cell.length_b   1.000
_cell.length_c   1.000
_cell.angle_alpha   90.00
_cell.angle_beta   90.00
_cell.angle_gamma   90.00
#
_symmetry.space_group_name_H-M   'P 1'
#
loop_
_entity.id
_entity.type
_entity.pdbx_description
1 polymer ?
#
loop_
_entity_poly.entity_id
_entity_poly.type
_entity_poly.pdbx_seq_one_letter_code
_entity_poly.pdbx_strand_id
1 'polypeptide(L)'
;LIKIAMVDLYRRLSPHAAHLRDGAPPEIDRVRMLLQIHDELVFEAPADTADAARTVIVERMQQAMTLDVPLVVDSGISGNWYEAK
;
A
#
# COMPACT_ATOMS: atom_id res chain seq x y z
N LEU A 1 -12.93 4.96 -5.10
CA LEU A 1 -11.93 5.20 -4.05
C LEU A 1 -10.79 4.18 -4.08
N ILE A 2 -11.04 2.89 -3.81
CA ILE A 2 -9.97 1.89 -3.66
C ILE A 2 -9.00 1.82 -4.86
N LYS A 3 -9.51 1.88 -6.10
CA LYS A 3 -8.66 1.89 -7.30
C LYS A 3 -7.74 3.11 -7.41
N ILE A 4 -8.14 4.26 -6.85
CA ILE A 4 -7.30 5.47 -6.80
C ILE A 4 -6.12 5.21 -5.87
N ALA A 5 -6.39 4.67 -4.67
CA ALA A 5 -5.36 4.25 -3.73
C ALA A 5 -4.42 3.21 -4.35
N MET A 6 -4.97 2.20 -5.04
CA MET A 6 -4.17 1.16 -5.69
C MET A 6 -3.19 1.73 -6.72
N VAL A 7 -3.64 2.66 -7.57
CA VAL A 7 -2.78 3.26 -8.60
C VAL A 7 -1.71 4.16 -7.97
N ASP A 8 -2.04 4.93 -6.94
CA ASP A 8 -1.05 5.73 -6.20
C ASP A 8 0.01 4.83 -5.55
N LEU A 9 -0.42 3.80 -4.82
CA LEU A 9 0.47 2.83 -4.17
C LEU A 9 1.33 2.07 -5.17
N TYR A 10 0.75 1.65 -6.30
CA TYR A 10 1.52 0.99 -7.36
C TYR A 10 2.61 1.90 -7.90
N ARG A 11 2.32 3.18 -8.15
CA ARG A 11 3.32 4.15 -8.62
C ARG A 11 4.47 4.29 -7.64
N ARG A 12 4.19 4.30 -6.34
CA ARG A 12 5.19 4.55 -5.28
C ARG A 12 6.01 3.32 -4.91
N LEU A 13 5.38 2.16 -4.87
CA LEU A 13 5.95 0.96 -4.25
C LEU A 13 6.39 -0.11 -5.27
N SER A 14 5.85 -0.09 -6.49
CA SER A 14 6.21 -1.10 -7.49
C SER A 14 7.50 -0.73 -8.23
N PRO A 15 8.50 -1.62 -8.29
CA PRO A 15 9.68 -1.39 -9.13
C PRO A 15 9.31 -1.30 -10.62
N HIS A 16 8.20 -1.94 -11.04
CA HIS A 16 7.70 -1.85 -12.40
C HIS A 16 7.16 -0.46 -12.76
N ALA A 17 6.88 0.39 -11.77
CA ALA A 17 6.44 1.75 -11.96
C ALA A 17 7.58 2.77 -12.10
N ALA A 18 8.85 2.34 -12.15
CA ALA A 18 9.99 3.26 -12.33
C ALA A 18 9.85 4.18 -13.55
N HIS A 19 9.26 3.68 -14.64
CA HIS A 19 8.97 4.45 -15.86
C HIS A 19 7.95 5.60 -15.64
N LEU A 20 7.18 5.56 -14.56
CA LEU A 20 6.23 6.60 -14.17
C LEU A 20 6.84 7.63 -13.20
N ARG A 21 8.10 7.41 -12.77
CA ARG A 21 8.82 8.20 -11.76
C ARG A 21 10.22 8.59 -12.24
N ASP A 22 10.40 8.82 -13.54
CA ASP A 22 11.68 9.23 -14.15
C ASP A 22 12.86 8.31 -13.79
N GLY A 23 12.59 7.01 -13.63
CA GLY A 23 13.58 6.01 -13.25
C GLY A 23 13.89 5.94 -11.75
N ALA A 24 13.21 6.72 -10.90
CA ALA A 24 13.41 6.68 -9.47
C ALA A 24 13.03 5.30 -8.87
N PRO A 25 13.80 4.79 -7.90
CA PRO A 25 13.47 3.54 -7.20
C PRO A 25 12.22 3.71 -6.33
N PRO A 26 11.48 2.62 -6.01
CA PRO A 26 10.30 2.70 -5.16
C PRO A 26 10.62 3.37 -3.81
N GLU A 27 9.62 4.02 -3.21
CA GLU A 27 9.78 4.71 -1.91
C GLU A 27 10.23 3.75 -0.81
N ILE A 28 9.79 2.49 -0.89
CA ILE A 28 10.19 1.41 0.00
C ILE A 28 10.51 0.19 -0.85
N ASP A 29 11.70 -0.38 -0.65
CA ASP A 29 12.15 -1.52 -1.42
C ASP A 29 11.46 -2.82 -0.96
N ARG A 30 11.34 -3.78 -1.89
CA ARG A 30 10.79 -5.13 -1.67
C ARG A 30 9.36 -5.19 -1.10
N VAL A 31 8.53 -4.18 -1.39
CA VAL A 31 7.10 -4.18 -1.05
C VAL A 31 6.28 -4.53 -2.29
N ARG A 32 5.33 -5.46 -2.17
CA ARG A 32 4.48 -5.89 -3.29
C ARG A 32 3.01 -5.95 -2.89
N MET A 33 2.15 -5.30 -3.67
CA MET A 33 0.70 -5.52 -3.59
C MET A 33 0.37 -6.88 -4.22
N LEU A 34 -0.25 -7.77 -3.45
CA LEU A 34 -0.59 -9.12 -3.91
C LEU A 34 -2.02 -9.19 -4.43
N LEU A 35 -2.97 -8.70 -3.63
CA LEU A 35 -4.39 -8.92 -3.85
C LEU A 35 -5.19 -7.70 -3.42
N GLN A 36 -6.35 -7.53 -4.03
CA GLN A 36 -7.40 -6.64 -3.57
C GLN A 36 -8.67 -7.46 -3.35
N ILE A 37 -9.33 -7.25 -2.21
CA ILE A 37 -10.55 -7.94 -1.82
C ILE A 37 -11.53 -6.89 -1.32
N HIS A 38 -12.49 -6.50 -2.16
CA HIS A 38 -13.44 -5.43 -1.86
C HIS A 38 -12.78 -4.09 -1.46
N ASP A 39 -12.59 -3.81 -0.19
CA ASP A 39 -11.95 -2.62 0.38
C ASP A 39 -10.56 -2.90 0.99
N GLU A 40 -10.14 -4.16 1.04
CA GLU A 40 -8.86 -4.61 1.58
C GLU A 40 -7.77 -4.68 0.49
N LEU A 41 -6.56 -4.29 0.86
CA LEU A 41 -5.34 -4.49 0.06
C LEU A 41 -4.34 -5.33 0.85
N VAL A 42 -3.90 -6.44 0.25
CA VAL A 42 -2.92 -7.35 0.84
C VAL A 42 -1.55 -7.08 0.25
N PHE A 43 -0.56 -6.88 1.11
CA PHE A 43 0.82 -6.64 0.74
C PHE A 43 1.75 -7.69 1.32
N GLU A 44 2.83 -7.98 0.60
CA GLU A 44 3.99 -8.71 1.09
C GLU A 44 5.17 -7.75 1.21
N ALA A 45 5.84 -7.80 2.35
CA ALA A 45 7.05 -7.05 2.64
C ALA A 45 7.94 -7.83 3.62
N PRO A 46 9.26 -7.74 3.51
CA PRO A 46 10.19 -8.17 4.55
C PRO A 46 9.91 -7.50 5.91
N ALA A 47 10.24 -8.20 7.00
CA ALA A 47 9.97 -7.70 8.36
C ALA A 47 10.67 -6.37 8.69
N ASP A 48 11.84 -6.12 8.09
CA ASP A 48 12.60 -4.87 8.25
C ASP A 48 11.97 -3.66 7.52
N THR A 49 11.08 -3.89 6.53
CA THR A 49 10.38 -2.83 5.79
C THR A 49 8.88 -2.78 6.05
N ALA A 50 8.31 -3.77 6.76
CA ALA A 50 6.87 -3.92 6.95
C ALA A 50 6.21 -2.70 7.64
N ASP A 51 6.80 -2.17 8.72
CA ASP A 51 6.25 -1.01 9.43
C ASP A 51 6.29 0.28 8.60
N ALA A 52 7.39 0.49 7.87
CA ALA A 52 7.51 1.62 6.96
C ALA A 52 6.48 1.52 5.82
N ALA A 53 6.34 0.33 5.25
CA ALA A 53 5.36 0.04 4.20
C ALA A 53 3.93 0.31 4.69
N ARG A 54 3.57 -0.23 5.86
CA ARG A 54 2.27 -0.01 6.50
C ARG A 54 1.98 1.48 6.66
N THR A 55 2.94 2.26 7.13
CA THR A 55 2.78 3.71 7.34
C THR A 55 2.41 4.42 6.04
N VAL A 56 3.17 4.19 4.97
CA VAL A 56 2.89 4.79 3.65
C VAL A 56 1.56 4.30 3.08
N ILE A 57 1.27 3.00 3.20
CA ILE A 57 0.05 2.40 2.67
C ILE A 57 -1.19 3.02 3.32
N VAL A 58 -1.21 3.09 4.65
CA VAL A 58 -2.32 3.68 5.42
C VAL A 58 -2.51 5.14 5.02
N GLU A 59 -1.44 5.94 5.01
CA GLU A 59 -1.51 7.36 4.65
C GLU A 59 -2.13 7.56 3.27
N ARG A 60 -1.65 6.83 2.25
CA ARG A 60 -2.13 6.98 0.87
C ARG A 60 -3.53 6.45 0.66
N MET A 61 -3.93 5.39 1.36
CA MET A 61 -5.30 4.91 1.33
C MET A 61 -6.25 5.96 1.93
N GLN A 62 -5.91 6.54 3.09
CA GLN A 62 -6.72 7.60 3.73
C GLN A 62 -6.82 8.88 2.89
N GLN A 63 -5.76 9.21 2.14
CA GLN A 63 -5.69 10.39 1.27
C GLN A 63 -6.24 10.15 -0.14
N ALA A 64 -6.78 8.97 -0.45
CA ALA A 64 -7.18 8.61 -1.80
C ALA A 64 -8.27 9.52 -2.38
N MET A 65 -9.07 10.19 -1.53
CA MET A 65 -10.11 11.13 -1.94
C MET A 65 -10.49 12.05 -0.77
N THR A 66 -10.73 13.33 -1.06
CA THR A 66 -11.34 14.25 -0.09
C THR A 66 -12.83 13.96 0.02
N LEU A 67 -13.30 13.77 1.25
CA LEU A 67 -14.69 13.49 1.61
C LEU A 67 -15.10 14.41 2.76
N ASP A 68 -16.40 14.64 2.93
CA ASP A 68 -16.93 15.41 4.07
C ASP A 68 -16.71 14.68 5.41
N VAL A 69 -16.44 13.37 5.36
CA VAL A 69 -16.09 12.53 6.51
C VAL A 69 -14.72 11.89 6.28
N PRO A 70 -13.89 11.72 7.33
CA PRO A 70 -12.56 11.16 7.18
C PRO A 70 -12.63 9.69 6.75
N LEU A 71 -11.78 9.31 5.80
CA LEU A 71 -11.56 7.91 5.47
C LEU A 71 -10.58 7.31 6.46
N VAL A 72 -11.00 6.27 7.17
CA VAL A 72 -10.17 5.54 8.13
C VAL A 72 -9.73 4.22 7.51
N VAL A 73 -8.50 3.80 7.81
CA VAL A 73 -7.91 2.56 7.31
C VAL A 73 -7.38 1.80 8.51
N ASP A 74 -7.94 0.61 8.74
CA ASP A 74 -7.41 -0.34 9.68
C ASP A 74 -6.28 -1.16 9.04
N SER A 75 -5.27 -1.52 9.81
CA SER A 75 -4.11 -2.25 9.29
C SER A 75 -3.45 -3.12 10.35
N GLY A 76 -3.02 -4.31 9.94
CA GLY A 76 -2.24 -5.27 10.73
C GLY A 76 -1.05 -5.80 9.93
N ILE A 77 -0.05 -6.31 10.64
CA ILE A 77 1.11 -7.03 10.07
C ILE A 77 1.12 -8.41 10.72
N SER A 78 1.28 -9.45 9.91
CA SER A 78 1.36 -10.81 10.40
C SER A 78 2.30 -11.67 9.54
N GLY A 79 2.80 -12.76 10.13
CA GLY A 79 3.70 -13.70 9.46
C GLY A 79 2.98 -14.59 8.42
N ASN A 80 1.65 -14.65 8.48
CA ASN A 80 0.84 -15.27 7.43
C ASN A 80 -0.54 -14.61 7.35
N TRP A 81 -1.21 -14.82 6.21
CA TRP A 81 -2.50 -14.19 5.95
C TRP A 81 -3.62 -14.67 6.90
N TYR A 82 -3.57 -15.93 7.34
CA TYR A 82 -4.59 -16.45 8.26
C TYR A 82 -4.58 -15.72 9.60
N GLU A 83 -3.39 -15.33 10.07
CA GLU A 83 -3.18 -14.58 11.30
C GLU A 83 -3.33 -13.05 11.14
N ALA A 84 -3.51 -12.54 9.92
CA ALA A 84 -3.69 -11.11 9.64
C ALA A 84 -5.15 -10.64 9.77
N LYS A 85 -6.07 -11.57 10.04
CA LYS A 85 -7.52 -11.34 10.08
C LYS A 85 -8.04 -10.80 11.41
#